data_AF-A0A0V1LUR6-F1
#
_entry.id   AF-A0A0V1LUR6-F1
#
_cell.length_a   1.000
_cell.length_b   1.000
_cell.length_c   1.000
_cell.angle_alpha   90.00
_cell.angle_beta   90.00
_cell.angle_gamma   90.00
#
_symmetry.space_group_name_H-M   'P 1'
#
loop_
_entity.id
_entity.type
_entity.pdbx_description
1 polymer ?
#
loop_
_entity_poly.entity_id
_entity_poly.type
_entity_poly.pdbx_seq_one_letter_code
_entity_poly.pdbx_strand_id
1 'polypeptide(L)'
;MTDSIQKKIQEATDEMLDSLDREYLRKLQKQMYLCSSDCCDDGKASMESMQHCVTQCARRVHMVQQYMTNELQNFQDRLNRCSMQCKDAIEDKLNSKSKNETKSVTAMEKMFNECMSKCAEDHVNLLSRIKRRAVDYIKSLE
;
A
#
# COMPACT_ATOMS: atom_id res chain seq x y z
N MET A 1 -16.66 1.44 -10.50
CA MET A 1 -16.11 0.38 -9.64
C MET A 1 -17.12 0.17 -8.55
N THR A 2 -17.65 -1.05 -8.37
CA THR A 2 -18.57 -1.30 -7.27
C THR A 2 -17.84 -1.21 -5.93
N ASP A 3 -18.50 -0.62 -4.94
CA ASP A 3 -17.99 -0.49 -3.56
C ASP A 3 -17.49 -1.82 -2.99
N SER A 4 -18.14 -2.94 -3.36
CA SER A 4 -17.72 -4.30 -2.99
C SER A 4 -16.29 -4.65 -3.42
N ILE A 5 -15.88 -4.28 -4.63
CA ILE A 5 -14.54 -4.59 -5.16
C ILE A 5 -13.50 -3.72 -4.47
N GLN A 6 -13.79 -2.44 -4.29
CA GLN A 6 -12.92 -1.51 -3.57
C GLN A 6 -12.72 -1.97 -2.12
N LYS A 7 -13.81 -2.39 -1.46
CA LYS A 7 -13.77 -2.88 -0.09
C LYS A 7 -12.87 -4.11 0.06
N LYS A 8 -12.96 -5.09 -0.84
CA LYS A 8 -12.10 -6.28 -0.82
C LYS A 8 -10.61 -5.94 -0.91
N ILE A 9 -10.25 -4.99 -1.77
CA ILE A 9 -8.86 -4.56 -1.92
C ILE A 9 -8.38 -3.84 -0.64
N GLN A 10 -9.24 -3.00 -0.07
CA GLN A 10 -8.93 -2.30 1.17
C GLN A 10 -8.74 -3.28 2.33
N GLU A 11 -9.68 -4.22 2.53
CA GLU A 11 -9.60 -5.25 3.57
C GLU A 11 -8.31 -6.07 3.45
N ALA A 12 -7.96 -6.53 2.25
CA ALA A 12 -6.71 -7.26 2.04
C ALA A 12 -5.46 -6.41 2.30
N THR A 13 -5.51 -5.11 1.99
CA THR A 13 -4.41 -4.18 2.27
C THR A 13 -4.25 -3.96 3.77
N ASP A 14 -5.36 -3.77 4.49
CA ASP A 14 -5.37 -3.57 5.93
C ASP A 14 -4.88 -4.81 6.68
N GLU A 15 -5.31 -6.01 6.26
CA GLU A 15 -4.81 -7.28 6.81
C GLU A 15 -3.30 -7.44 6.63
N MET A 16 -2.80 -7.10 5.45
CA MET A 16 -1.36 -7.13 5.17
C MET A 16 -0.60 -6.16 6.09
N LEU A 17 -1.11 -4.94 6.27
CA LEU A 17 -0.49 -3.91 7.11
C LEU A 17 -0.55 -4.26 8.60
N ASP A 18 -1.68 -4.75 9.11
CA ASP A 18 -1.81 -5.19 10.51
C ASP A 18 -0.85 -6.34 10.82
N SER A 19 -0.70 -7.28 9.88
CA SER A 19 0.25 -8.37 10.00
C SER A 19 1.70 -7.88 10.03
N LEU A 20 2.10 -6.94 9.17
CA LEU A 20 3.43 -6.32 9.21
C LEU A 20 3.67 -5.56 10.52
N ASP A 21 2.66 -4.83 10.99
CA ASP A 21 2.72 -4.06 12.22
C ASP A 21 3.00 -4.94 13.44
N ARG A 22 2.18 -5.98 13.62
CA ARG A 22 2.29 -6.92 14.74
C ARG A 22 3.60 -7.69 14.74
N GLU A 23 4.05 -8.13 13.56
CA GLU A 23 5.24 -9.00 13.46
C GLU A 23 6.56 -8.22 13.56
N TYR A 24 6.61 -6.99 12.99
CA TYR A 24 7.86 -6.25 12.79
C TYR A 24 7.81 -4.79 13.26
N LEU A 25 6.82 -3.99 12.83
CA LEU A 25 6.90 -2.53 13.02
C LEU A 25 6.84 -2.12 14.49
N ARG A 26 6.02 -2.78 15.31
CA ARG A 26 5.96 -2.51 16.76
C ARG A 26 7.30 -2.75 17.46
N LYS A 27 8.05 -3.78 17.04
CA LYS A 27 9.38 -4.07 17.62
C LYS A 27 10.38 -2.99 17.23
N LEU A 28 10.35 -2.56 15.98
CA LEU A 28 11.19 -1.47 15.48
C LEU A 28 10.89 -0.14 16.21
N GLN A 29 9.61 0.17 16.38
CA GLN A 29 9.16 1.34 17.15
C GLN A 29 9.60 1.25 18.61
N LYS A 30 9.45 0.08 19.25
CA LYS A 30 9.90 -0.13 20.63
C LYS A 30 11.40 0.17 20.78
N GLN A 31 12.23 -0.33 19.86
CA GLN A 31 13.68 -0.07 19.87
C GLN A 31 13.98 1.42 19.71
N MET A 32 13.29 2.10 18.79
CA MET A 32 13.40 3.55 18.63
C MET A 32 13.06 4.29 19.93
N TYR A 33 11.94 3.95 20.57
CA TYR A 33 11.52 4.63 21.81
C TYR A 33 12.47 4.40 22.98
N LEU A 34 13.01 3.18 23.12
CA LEU A 34 14.01 2.89 24.15
C LEU A 34 15.29 3.69 23.91
N CYS A 35 15.80 3.71 22.67
CA CYS A 35 16.95 4.52 22.28
C CYS A 35 16.72 6.01 22.56
N SER A 36 15.55 6.54 22.19
CA SER A 36 15.19 7.94 22.47
C SER A 36 15.07 8.23 23.96
N SER A 37 14.64 7.26 24.77
CA SER A 37 14.63 7.39 26.24
C SER A 37 16.06 7.54 26.77
N ASP A 38 16.98 6.69 26.31
CA ASP A 38 18.39 6.75 26.71
C ASP A 38 19.02 8.11 26.33
N CYS A 39 18.62 8.71 25.19
CA CYS A 39 19.05 10.06 24.81
C CYS A 39 18.60 11.14 25.80
N CYS A 40 17.45 10.96 26.46
CA CYS A 40 16.88 11.92 27.41
C CYS A 40 17.48 11.79 28.82
N ASP A 41 18.11 10.65 29.13
CA ASP A 41 18.74 10.42 30.44
C ASP A 41 20.07 11.18 30.60
N ASP A 42 20.69 11.62 29.50
CA ASP A 42 21.88 12.46 29.54
C ASP A 42 21.53 13.92 29.88
N GLY A 43 21.39 14.21 31.17
CA GLY A 43 21.14 15.56 31.67
C GLY A 43 22.29 16.56 31.45
N LYS A 44 23.42 16.14 30.90
CA LYS A 44 24.54 17.03 30.53
C LYS A 44 24.55 17.38 29.04
N ALA A 45 23.82 16.63 28.22
CA ALA A 45 23.73 16.89 26.79
C ALA A 45 23.08 18.26 26.53
N SER A 46 23.57 18.95 25.51
CA SER A 46 22.85 20.13 25.00
C SER A 46 21.52 19.69 24.37
N MET A 47 20.55 20.61 24.32
CA MET A 47 19.28 20.38 23.64
C MET A 47 19.46 19.89 22.19
N GLU A 48 20.41 20.47 21.46
CA GLU A 48 20.72 20.09 20.08
C GLU A 48 21.27 18.66 19.99
N SER A 49 22.19 18.28 20.89
CA SER A 49 22.78 16.94 20.92
C SER A 49 21.73 15.88 21.23
N MET A 50 20.84 16.15 22.19
CA MET A 50 19.73 15.26 22.54
C MET A 50 18.77 15.10 21.36
N GLN A 51 18.38 16.20 20.70
CA GLN A 51 17.49 16.14 19.53
C GLN A 51 18.12 15.37 18.36
N HIS A 52 19.44 15.55 18.15
CA HIS A 52 20.17 14.77 17.15
C HIS A 52 20.14 13.27 17.48
N CYS A 53 20.40 12.90 18.74
CA CYS A 53 20.33 11.51 19.21
C CYS A 53 18.95 10.89 18.93
N VAL A 54 17.87 11.56 19.32
CA VAL A 54 16.48 11.11 19.06
C VAL A 54 16.22 10.94 17.55
N THR A 55 16.72 11.86 16.72
CA THR A 55 16.58 11.77 15.26
C THR A 55 17.32 10.56 14.69
N GLN A 56 18.50 10.21 15.24
CA GLN A 56 19.22 9.00 14.84
C GLN A 56 18.47 7.74 15.25
N CYS A 57 17.88 7.70 16.45
CA CYS A 57 17.04 6.58 16.90
C CYS A 57 15.84 6.35 15.95
N ALA A 58 15.22 7.43 15.46
CA ALA A 58 14.07 7.37 14.56
C ALA A 58 14.42 7.01 13.11
N ARG A 59 15.71 7.09 12.72
CA ARG A 59 16.15 6.93 11.33
C ARG A 59 15.66 5.63 10.69
N ARG A 60 15.80 4.50 11.39
CA ARG A 60 15.40 3.18 10.87
C ARG A 60 13.88 3.11 10.65
N VAL A 61 13.08 3.64 11.59
CA VAL A 61 11.61 3.69 11.46
C VAL A 61 11.21 4.54 10.26
N HIS A 62 11.82 5.71 10.08
CA HIS A 62 11.53 6.58 8.93
C HIS A 62 11.86 5.95 7.59
N MET A 63 12.99 5.22 7.50
CA MET A 63 13.34 4.48 6.29
C MET A 63 12.28 3.43 5.93
N VAL A 64 11.82 2.65 6.92
CA VAL A 64 10.76 1.66 6.71
C VAL A 64 9.43 2.31 6.34
N GLN A 65 9.05 3.40 7.01
CA GLN A 65 7.83 4.15 6.68
C GLN A 65 7.87 4.67 5.24
N GLN A 66 8.98 5.28 4.80
CA GLN A 66 9.13 5.77 3.44
C GLN A 66 9.06 4.64 2.42
N TYR A 67 9.72 3.51 2.70
CA TYR A 67 9.67 2.33 1.85
C TYR A 67 8.24 1.79 1.69
N MET A 68 7.52 1.62 2.81
CA MET A 68 6.13 1.15 2.81
C MET A 68 5.20 2.09 2.04
N THR A 69 5.32 3.40 2.23
CA THR A 69 4.55 4.40 1.50
C THR A 69 4.78 4.28 0.00
N ASN A 70 6.02 4.12 -0.44
CA ASN A 70 6.34 3.95 -1.86
C ASN A 70 5.74 2.65 -2.43
N GLU A 71 5.80 1.55 -1.70
CA GLU A 71 5.21 0.27 -2.11
C GLU A 71 3.68 0.37 -2.24
N LEU A 72 3.00 1.02 -1.29
CA LEU A 72 1.56 1.24 -1.33
C LEU A 72 1.15 2.21 -2.44
N GLN A 73 1.93 3.26 -2.69
CA GLN A 73 1.68 4.17 -3.82
C GLN A 73 1.79 3.43 -5.15
N ASN A 74 2.85 2.64 -5.34
CA ASN A 74 3.03 1.81 -6.54
C ASN A 74 1.88 0.82 -6.72
N PHE A 75 1.37 0.25 -5.63
CA PHE A 75 0.20 -0.62 -5.65
C PHE A 75 -1.06 0.12 -6.12
N GLN A 76 -1.35 1.28 -5.56
CA GLN A 76 -2.49 2.12 -5.94
C GLN A 76 -2.40 2.57 -7.41
N ASP A 77 -1.22 2.96 -7.88
CA ASP A 77 -1.00 3.37 -9.27
C ASP A 77 -1.28 2.23 -10.25
N ARG A 78 -0.90 1.00 -9.90
CA ARG A 78 -1.20 -0.20 -10.71
C ARG A 78 -2.70 -0.48 -10.75
N LEU A 79 -3.37 -0.35 -9.61
CA LEU A 79 -4.83 -0.53 -9.53
C LEU A 79 -5.56 0.51 -10.38
N ASN A 80 -5.12 1.77 -10.32
CA ASN A 80 -5.67 2.86 -11.13
C ASN A 80 -5.46 2.61 -12.63
N ARG A 81 -4.26 2.17 -13.05
CA ARG A 81 -3.98 1.79 -14.44
C ARG A 81 -4.87 0.65 -14.91
N CYS A 82 -5.07 -0.35 -14.06
CA CYS A 82 -5.93 -1.49 -14.37
C CYS A 82 -7.40 -1.06 -14.53
N SER A 83 -7.89 -0.14 -13.68
CA SER A 83 -9.21 0.48 -13.82
C SER A 83 -9.37 1.24 -15.14
N MET A 84 -8.36 2.01 -15.56
CA MET A 84 -8.36 2.68 -16.86
C MET A 84 -8.38 1.69 -18.02
N GLN A 85 -7.55 0.64 -17.99
CA GLN A 85 -7.55 -0.42 -19.00
C GLN A 85 -8.91 -1.12 -19.13
N CYS A 86 -9.61 -1.32 -18.00
CA CYS A 86 -10.97 -1.86 -18.04
C CYS A 86 -11.96 -0.92 -18.74
N LYS A 87 -11.83 0.39 -18.58
CA LYS A 87 -12.67 1.38 -19.28
C LYS A 87 -12.38 1.35 -20.78
N ASP A 88 -11.10 1.46 -21.16
CA ASP A 88 -10.66 1.48 -22.55
C ASP A 88 -11.11 0.22 -23.29
N ALA A 89 -10.93 -0.96 -22.68
CA ALA A 89 -11.34 -2.24 -23.27
C ALA A 89 -12.86 -2.36 -23.47
N ILE A 90 -13.67 -1.65 -22.67
CA ILE A 90 -15.11 -1.57 -22.87
C ILE A 90 -15.40 -0.63 -24.02
N GLU A 91 -14.85 0.58 -24.01
CA GLU A 91 -15.01 1.57 -25.09
C GLU A 91 -14.63 1.01 -26.46
N ASP A 92 -13.53 0.28 -26.56
CA ASP A 92 -13.10 -0.39 -27.80
C ASP A 92 -14.13 -1.41 -28.30
N LYS A 93 -14.68 -2.23 -27.40
CA LYS A 93 -15.77 -3.17 -27.71
C LYS A 93 -17.07 -2.45 -28.06
N LEU A 94 -17.28 -1.23 -27.56
CA LEU A 94 -18.43 -0.42 -27.93
C LEU A 94 -18.28 0.11 -29.36
N ASN A 95 -17.10 0.61 -29.69
CA ASN A 95 -16.77 1.21 -30.98
C ASN A 95 -16.67 0.17 -32.12
N SER A 96 -16.24 -1.06 -31.82
CA SER A 96 -16.11 -2.14 -32.80
C SER A 96 -17.43 -2.78 -33.22
N LYS A 97 -18.50 -2.59 -32.44
CA LYS A 97 -19.87 -3.08 -32.74
C LYS A 97 -20.73 -1.93 -33.27
N SER A 98 -20.85 -1.82 -34.59
CA SER A 98 -21.63 -0.81 -35.33
C SER A 98 -23.00 -0.44 -34.72
N LYS A 99 -23.19 0.88 -34.50
CA LYS A 99 -24.39 1.77 -34.45
C LYS A 99 -25.81 1.30 -34.04
N ASN A 100 -26.15 0.02 -33.89
CA ASN A 100 -27.54 -0.43 -33.73
C ASN A 100 -27.88 -1.14 -32.41
N GLU A 101 -26.96 -1.27 -31.46
CA GLU A 101 -27.32 -1.66 -30.09
C GLU A 101 -27.40 -0.41 -29.22
N THR A 102 -28.60 -0.08 -28.75
CA THR A 102 -28.79 0.75 -27.56
C THR A 102 -28.16 -0.01 -26.39
N LYS A 103 -26.86 0.15 -26.19
CA LYS A 103 -26.11 -0.56 -25.15
C LYS A 103 -26.51 0.05 -23.82
N SER A 104 -27.36 -0.67 -23.11
CA SER A 104 -27.81 -0.28 -21.77
C SER A 104 -26.59 -0.01 -20.88
N VAL A 105 -26.64 1.10 -20.14
CA VAL A 105 -25.67 1.47 -19.10
C VAL A 105 -25.37 0.27 -18.18
N THR A 106 -26.39 -0.52 -17.87
CA THR A 106 -26.29 -1.74 -17.05
C THR A 106 -25.36 -2.80 -17.64
N ALA A 107 -25.30 -2.96 -18.97
CA ALA A 107 -24.42 -3.93 -19.61
C ALA A 107 -22.95 -3.48 -19.53
N MET A 108 -22.69 -2.18 -19.70
CA MET A 108 -21.35 -1.59 -19.55
C MET A 108 -20.86 -1.70 -18.11
N GLU A 109 -21.72 -1.42 -17.14
CA GLU A 109 -21.43 -1.58 -15.71
C GLU A 109 -21.07 -3.03 -15.37
N LYS A 110 -21.83 -4.01 -15.90
CA LYS A 110 -21.53 -5.43 -15.69
C LYS A 110 -20.16 -5.82 -16.23
N MET A 111 -19.85 -5.43 -17.47
CA MET A 111 -18.55 -5.71 -18.10
C MET A 111 -17.39 -5.05 -17.32
N PHE A 112 -17.61 -3.82 -16.84
CA PHE A 112 -16.62 -3.12 -16.02
C PHE A 112 -16.38 -3.83 -14.70
N ASN A 113 -17.44 -4.26 -14.01
CA ASN A 113 -17.33 -4.97 -12.74
C ASN A 113 -16.64 -6.33 -12.89
N GLU A 114 -16.93 -7.08 -13.96
CA GLU A 114 -16.24 -8.33 -14.27
C GLU A 114 -14.74 -8.13 -14.52
N CYS A 115 -14.37 -7.07 -15.26
CA CYS A 115 -12.98 -6.70 -15.48
C CYS A 115 -12.28 -6.29 -14.18
N MET A 116 -12.94 -5.46 -13.37
CA MET A 116 -12.41 -5.01 -12.07
C MET A 116 -12.29 -6.15 -11.05
N SER A 117 -13.15 -7.17 -11.10
CA SER A 117 -13.03 -8.34 -10.21
C SER A 117 -11.72 -9.09 -10.48
N LYS A 118 -11.39 -9.33 -11.75
CA LYS A 118 -10.10 -9.94 -12.12
C LYS A 118 -8.93 -9.07 -11.69
N CYS A 119 -9.05 -7.76 -11.91
CA CYS A 119 -8.06 -6.79 -11.45
C CYS A 119 -7.80 -6.90 -9.95
N ALA A 120 -8.86 -6.97 -9.14
CA ALA A 120 -8.75 -7.08 -7.70
C ALA A 120 -8.09 -8.39 -7.27
N GLU A 121 -8.45 -9.52 -7.87
CA GLU A 121 -7.83 -10.82 -7.60
C GLU A 121 -6.33 -10.80 -7.89
N ASP A 122 -5.93 -10.26 -9.05
CA ASP A 122 -4.51 -10.12 -9.41
C ASP A 122 -3.78 -9.20 -8.43
N HIS A 123 -4.40 -8.11 -7.99
CA HIS A 123 -3.79 -7.14 -7.08
C HIS A 123 -3.70 -7.65 -5.64
N VAL A 124 -4.70 -8.37 -5.15
CA VAL A 124 -4.62 -9.04 -3.84
C VAL A 124 -3.43 -10.01 -3.79
N ASN A 125 -3.17 -10.73 -4.88
CA ASN A 125 -1.99 -11.59 -4.97
C ASN A 125 -0.66 -10.80 -4.92
N LEU A 126 -0.63 -9.56 -5.41
CA LEU A 126 0.56 -8.69 -5.32
C LEU A 126 0.85 -8.22 -3.90
N LEU A 127 -0.16 -8.05 -3.05
CA LEU A 127 0.03 -7.66 -1.64
C LEU A 127 0.94 -8.65 -0.91
N SER A 128 0.80 -9.95 -1.17
CA SER A 128 1.70 -10.97 -0.61
C SER A 128 3.18 -10.73 -0.97
N ARG A 129 3.44 -10.25 -2.21
CA ARG A 129 4.79 -9.94 -2.68
C ARG A 129 5.30 -8.62 -2.09
N ILE A 130 4.43 -7.63 -1.92
CA ILE A 130 4.75 -6.37 -1.24
C ILE A 130 5.15 -6.67 0.21
N LYS A 131 4.34 -7.45 0.93
CA LYS A 131 4.66 -7.89 2.29
C LYS A 131 6.04 -8.54 2.37
N ARG A 132 6.35 -9.47 1.47
CA ARG A 132 7.67 -10.13 1.45
C ARG A 132 8.81 -9.13 1.28
N ARG A 133 8.71 -8.24 0.28
CA ARG A 133 9.73 -7.20 0.05
C ARG A 133 9.89 -6.26 1.24
N ALA A 134 8.79 -5.87 1.88
CA ALA A 134 8.82 -5.08 3.10
C ALA A 134 9.56 -5.78 4.25
N VAL A 135 9.29 -7.07 4.46
CA VAL A 135 10.00 -7.87 5.47
C VAL A 135 11.49 -7.96 5.14
N ASP A 136 11.85 -8.23 3.89
CA ASP A 136 13.24 -8.31 3.45
C ASP A 136 13.96 -6.98 3.66
N TYR A 137 13.30 -5.86 3.35
CA TYR A 137 13.82 -4.52 3.59
C TYR A 137 14.02 -4.24 5.08
N ILE A 138 13.04 -4.54 5.93
CA ILE A 138 13.15 -4.34 7.39
C ILE A 138 14.34 -5.13 7.94
N LYS A 139 14.50 -6.39 7.53
CA LYS A 139 15.62 -7.24 7.98
C LYS A 139 16.98 -6.74 7.49
N SER A 140 17.03 -6.07 6.34
CA SER A 140 18.28 -5.48 5.82
C SER A 140 18.77 -4.27 6.63
N LEU A 141 17.93 -3.71 7.50
CA LEU A 141 18.25 -2.56 8.35
C LEU A 141 18.74 -2.95 9.74
N GLU A 142 18.75 -4.25 10.08
CA GLU A 142 19.27 -4.77 11.36
C GLU A 142 20.78 -4.52 11.46
#